data_AF-A0A2J8NIJ4-F1
#
_entry.id   AF-A0A2J8NIJ4-F1
#
_cell.length_a   1.000
_cell.length_b   1.000
_cell.length_c   1.000
_cell.angle_alpha   90.00
_cell.angle_beta   90.00
_cell.angle_gamma   90.00
#
_symmetry.space_group_name_H-M   'P 1'
#
loop_
_entity.id
_entity.type
_entity.pdbx_description
1 polymer ?
#
loop_
_entity_poly.entity_id
_entity_poly.type
_entity_poly.pdbx_seq_one_letter_code
_entity_poly.pdbx_strand_id
1 'polypeptide(L)'
;MTALDLFLTNQFSEALSYLKPRTKESMYHSLTYATILEMQAMMTFDPQDILLAGNMMKEAQMLCQRHRRKSSVTDSFSSLVNRPTLGQFTEEEIHAEVCYAECLLQRAALTFLQDENMVSFIKGGIKVRNSYQTYKELDSLVQSSQYCKGENHPHFEGGVKLGVGAFNLTLSMLPTRILRLLEFVGFSGNKDYGLLQLEEGASGHSFRSVLCVMLLLCYHTFLTFVL
;
A
#
# COMPACT_ATOMS: atom_id res chain seq x y z
N MET A 1 4.72 -17.06 1.87
CA MET A 1 4.79 -17.09 3.35
C MET A 1 6.21 -17.30 3.85
N THR A 2 7.02 -18.21 3.29
CA THR A 2 8.40 -18.49 3.76
C THR A 2 9.29 -17.27 4.05
N ALA A 3 9.39 -16.30 3.13
CA ALA A 3 10.21 -15.11 3.37
C ALA A 3 9.71 -14.27 4.56
N LEU A 4 8.40 -14.21 4.75
CA LEU A 4 7.79 -13.52 5.88
C LEU A 4 8.03 -14.28 7.18
N ASP A 5 7.95 -15.61 7.16
CA ASP A 5 8.24 -16.43 8.34
C ASP A 5 9.70 -16.28 8.78
N LEU A 6 10.63 -16.26 7.82
CA LEU A 6 12.05 -15.96 8.06
C LEU A 6 12.21 -14.56 8.67
N PHE A 7 11.57 -13.55 8.09
CA PHE A 7 11.60 -12.18 8.60
C PHE A 7 11.09 -12.08 10.04
N LEU A 8 9.91 -12.66 10.34
CA LEU A 8 9.28 -12.62 11.66
C LEU A 8 10.03 -13.44 12.72
N THR A 9 10.87 -14.40 12.29
CA THR A 9 11.76 -15.18 13.17
C THR A 9 13.17 -14.61 13.25
N ASN A 10 13.35 -13.33 12.89
CA ASN A 10 14.61 -12.58 12.89
C ASN A 10 15.71 -13.13 11.97
N GLN A 11 15.35 -13.96 10.99
CA GLN A 11 16.25 -14.49 9.95
C GLN A 11 16.22 -13.55 8.72
N PHE A 12 16.62 -12.29 8.94
CA PHE A 12 16.51 -11.22 7.93
C PHE A 12 17.37 -11.49 6.68
N SER A 13 18.59 -11.98 6.88
CA SER A 13 19.53 -12.29 5.80
C SER A 13 19.01 -13.42 4.90
N GLU A 14 18.42 -14.44 5.50
CA GLU A 14 17.80 -15.57 4.81
C GLU A 14 16.55 -15.13 4.06
N ALA A 15 15.70 -14.30 4.68
CA ALA A 15 14.52 -13.72 4.04
C ALA A 15 14.89 -12.93 2.77
N LEU A 16 15.89 -12.04 2.87
CA LEU A 16 16.38 -11.25 1.74
C LEU A 16 17.00 -12.14 0.66
N SER A 17 17.81 -13.13 1.05
CA SER A 17 18.44 -14.08 0.12
C SER A 17 17.40 -14.91 -0.63
N TYR A 18 16.33 -15.31 0.04
CA TYR A 18 15.21 -16.03 -0.57
C TYR A 18 14.46 -15.20 -1.61
N LEU A 19 14.23 -13.90 -1.31
CA LEU A 19 13.47 -13.00 -2.18
C LEU A 19 14.27 -12.51 -3.40
N LYS A 20 15.57 -12.26 -3.20
CA LYS A 20 16.47 -11.60 -4.17
C LYS A 20 16.40 -12.15 -5.60
N PRO A 21 16.38 -13.48 -5.86
CA PRO A 21 16.40 -14.02 -7.21
C PRO A 21 15.20 -13.59 -8.08
N ARG A 22 14.05 -13.31 -7.48
CA ARG A 22 12.79 -13.03 -8.20
C ARG A 22 12.37 -11.56 -8.16
N THR A 23 13.21 -10.69 -7.58
CA THR A 23 12.94 -9.24 -7.43
C THR A 23 12.70 -8.51 -8.76
N LYS A 24 13.20 -9.04 -9.88
CA LYS A 24 13.02 -8.43 -11.20
C LYS A 24 11.81 -8.96 -11.99
N GLU A 25 11.23 -10.07 -11.53
CA GLU A 25 10.20 -10.83 -12.26
C GLU A 25 8.84 -10.82 -11.55
N SER A 26 8.84 -10.73 -10.22
CA SER A 26 7.61 -10.83 -9.42
C SER A 26 7.42 -9.58 -8.57
N MET A 27 6.29 -8.89 -8.78
CA MET A 27 5.89 -7.72 -7.99
C MET A 27 5.91 -7.99 -6.48
N TYR A 28 5.42 -9.15 -6.05
CA TYR A 28 5.41 -9.53 -4.63
C TYR A 28 6.80 -9.72 -4.04
N HIS A 29 7.72 -10.36 -4.78
CA HIS A 29 9.10 -10.54 -4.30
C HIS A 29 9.84 -9.21 -4.28
N SER A 30 9.67 -8.40 -5.31
CA SER A 30 10.28 -7.07 -5.42
C SER A 30 9.82 -6.15 -4.30
N LEU A 31 8.51 -6.06 -4.09
CA LEU A 31 7.90 -5.25 -3.04
C LEU A 31 8.33 -5.74 -1.65
N THR A 32 8.17 -7.03 -1.35
CA THR A 32 8.53 -7.56 -0.03
C THR A 32 10.02 -7.34 0.28
N TYR A 33 10.91 -7.55 -0.69
CA TYR A 33 12.34 -7.30 -0.52
C TYR A 33 12.61 -5.83 -0.20
N ALA A 34 11.98 -4.92 -0.94
CA ALA A 34 12.13 -3.48 -0.71
C ALA A 34 11.51 -3.03 0.63
N THR A 35 10.38 -3.61 1.03
CA THR A 35 9.73 -3.37 2.34
C THR A 35 10.60 -3.79 3.51
N ILE A 36 11.26 -4.95 3.43
CA ILE A 36 12.20 -5.40 4.48
C ILE A 36 13.37 -4.42 4.62
N LEU A 37 13.96 -3.99 3.50
CA LEU A 37 15.04 -3.01 3.51
C LEU A 37 14.59 -1.64 4.04
N GLU A 38 13.36 -1.22 3.75
CA GLU A 38 12.81 0.01 4.29
C GLU A 38 12.57 -0.08 5.79
N MET A 39 12.08 -1.21 6.31
CA MET A 39 11.99 -1.44 7.75
C MET A 39 13.37 -1.33 8.40
N GLN A 40 14.41 -1.90 7.80
CA GLN A 40 15.78 -1.73 8.27
C GLN A 40 16.18 -0.26 8.28
N ALA A 41 15.99 0.46 7.17
CA ALA A 41 16.31 1.88 7.06
C ALA A 41 15.59 2.75 8.11
N MET A 42 14.32 2.45 8.42
CA MET A 42 13.55 3.15 9.44
C MET A 42 14.01 2.83 10.87
N MET A 43 14.63 1.67 11.10
CA MET A 43 15.15 1.30 12.42
C MET A 43 16.57 1.79 12.64
N THR A 44 17.43 1.75 11.61
CA THR A 44 18.84 2.17 11.71
C THR A 44 19.03 3.66 11.52
N PHE A 45 18.14 4.31 10.76
CA PHE A 45 18.32 5.69 10.25
C PHE A 45 19.66 5.91 9.53
N ASP A 46 20.29 4.84 9.03
CA ASP A 46 21.55 4.94 8.30
C ASP A 46 21.28 5.52 6.89
N PRO A 47 21.99 6.58 6.46
CA PRO A 47 21.79 7.17 5.14
C PRO A 47 21.98 6.19 3.97
N GLN A 48 22.87 5.21 4.10
CA GLN A 48 23.10 4.18 3.09
C GLN A 48 21.93 3.21 3.01
N ASP A 49 21.39 2.79 4.15
CA ASP A 49 20.19 1.94 4.22
C ASP A 49 18.98 2.66 3.61
N ILE A 50 18.78 3.95 3.95
CA ILE A 50 17.70 4.78 3.40
C ILE A 50 17.83 4.93 1.87
N LEU A 51 19.04 5.15 1.36
CA LEU A 51 19.30 5.25 -0.08
C LEU A 51 19.03 3.91 -0.79
N LEU A 52 19.51 2.80 -0.22
CA LEU A 52 19.30 1.46 -0.75
C LEU A 52 17.81 1.11 -0.81
N ALA A 53 17.09 1.30 0.31
CA ALA A 53 15.64 1.08 0.39
C ALA A 53 14.89 1.93 -0.65
N GLY A 54 15.25 3.21 -0.77
CA GLY A 54 14.66 4.11 -1.77
C GLY A 54 14.86 3.66 -3.21
N ASN A 55 16.04 3.15 -3.54
CA ASN A 55 16.34 2.61 -4.88
C ASN A 55 15.55 1.32 -5.15
N MET A 56 15.58 0.37 -4.22
CA MET A 56 14.86 -0.90 -4.38
C MET A 56 13.34 -0.69 -4.45
N MET A 57 12.80 0.22 -3.65
CA MET A 57 11.37 0.56 -3.70
C MET A 57 10.98 1.24 -5.02
N LYS A 58 11.87 2.06 -5.58
CA LYS A 58 11.66 2.64 -6.92
C LYS A 58 11.66 1.56 -8.01
N GLU A 59 12.52 0.56 -7.92
CA GLU A 59 12.52 -0.58 -8.85
C GLU A 59 11.24 -1.41 -8.72
N ALA A 60 10.81 -1.74 -7.50
CA ALA A 60 9.57 -2.45 -7.24
C ALA A 60 8.35 -1.69 -7.81
N GLN A 61 8.30 -0.37 -7.61
CA GLN A 61 7.24 0.46 -8.19
C GLN A 61 7.25 0.42 -9.72
N MET A 62 8.42 0.52 -10.36
CA MET A 62 8.54 0.44 -11.81
C MET A 62 8.09 -0.92 -12.35
N LEU A 63 8.39 -2.01 -11.63
CA LEU A 63 7.90 -3.34 -11.97
C LEU A 63 6.38 -3.37 -11.90
N CYS A 64 5.77 -2.97 -10.78
CA CYS A 64 4.31 -2.92 -10.66
C CYS A 64 3.66 -2.09 -11.78
N GLN A 65 4.22 -0.91 -12.09
CA GLN A 65 3.72 -0.04 -13.16
C GLN A 65 3.71 -0.69 -14.56
N ARG A 66 4.59 -1.66 -14.83
CA ARG A 66 4.59 -2.40 -16.11
C ARG A 66 3.43 -3.38 -16.23
N HIS A 67 3.03 -3.97 -15.10
CA HIS A 67 1.95 -4.96 -15.01
C HIS A 67 0.58 -4.32 -14.72
N ARG A 68 0.54 -3.06 -14.29
CA ARG A 68 -0.70 -2.29 -14.16
C ARG A 68 -1.40 -2.12 -15.50
N ARG A 69 -2.72 -2.00 -15.44
CA ARG A 69 -3.53 -1.70 -16.62
C ARG A 69 -3.08 -0.37 -17.22
N LYS A 70 -2.67 -0.39 -18.49
CA LYS A 70 -2.35 0.84 -19.21
C LYS A 70 -3.66 1.49 -19.63
N SER A 71 -4.00 2.62 -19.02
CA SER A 71 -5.07 3.48 -19.54
C SER A 71 -4.68 3.94 -20.94
N SER A 72 -5.24 3.32 -21.98
CA SER A 72 -5.08 3.80 -23.35
C SER A 72 -5.74 5.18 -23.42
N VAL A 73 -5.08 6.16 -24.05
CA VAL A 73 -5.60 7.53 -24.20
C VAL A 73 -6.97 7.56 -24.90
N THR A 74 -7.36 6.46 -25.55
CA THR A 74 -8.68 6.22 -26.15
C THR A 74 -9.79 5.92 -25.14
N ASP A 75 -9.50 5.39 -23.94
CA ASP A 75 -10.49 5.13 -22.88
C ASP A 75 -10.95 6.43 -22.20
N SER A 76 -10.15 7.50 -22.30
CA SER A 76 -10.48 8.82 -21.74
C SER A 76 -11.54 9.58 -22.55
N PHE A 77 -11.79 9.21 -23.80
CA PHE A 77 -12.79 9.86 -24.66
C PHE A 77 -14.18 9.20 -24.58
N SER A 78 -14.29 7.95 -24.10
CA SER A 78 -15.56 7.24 -23.90
C SER A 78 -16.18 7.47 -22.51
N SER A 79 -15.39 7.96 -21.55
CA SER A 79 -15.79 8.20 -20.15
C SER A 79 -16.77 9.37 -19.95
N LEU A 80 -17.02 10.17 -20.98
CA LEU A 80 -17.90 11.34 -20.91
C LEU A 80 -19.36 11.03 -21.27
N VAL A 81 -19.66 9.84 -21.82
CA VAL A 81 -21.02 9.49 -22.28
C VAL A 81 -21.55 8.19 -21.64
N ASN A 82 -20.69 7.34 -21.09
CA ASN A 82 -21.13 6.19 -20.30
C ASN A 82 -20.21 5.98 -19.10
N ARG A 83 -20.82 5.66 -17.94
CA ARG A 83 -20.11 5.19 -16.74
C ARG A 83 -19.02 4.19 -17.15
N PRO A 84 -17.81 4.27 -16.55
CA PRO A 84 -16.69 3.47 -16.99
C PRO A 84 -17.13 2.00 -16.95
N THR A 85 -17.14 1.38 -18.12
CA THR A 85 -17.17 -0.07 -18.24
C THR A 85 -16.03 -0.54 -17.34
N LEU A 86 -16.38 -1.15 -16.20
CA LEU A 86 -15.44 -1.79 -15.29
C LEU A 86 -14.87 -3.00 -16.05
N GLY A 87 -14.03 -2.72 -17.04
CA GLY A 87 -13.42 -3.73 -17.90
C GLY A 87 -12.69 -4.69 -16.98
N GLN A 88 -13.01 -5.97 -17.11
CA GLN A 88 -12.51 -7.04 -16.24
C GLN A 88 -11.00 -6.90 -16.11
N PHE A 89 -10.53 -6.50 -14.93
CA PHE A 89 -9.10 -6.54 -14.62
C PHE A 89 -8.65 -7.99 -14.72
N THR A 90 -7.49 -8.22 -15.31
CA THR A 90 -6.80 -9.49 -15.11
C THR A 90 -6.36 -9.59 -13.64
N GLU A 91 -6.18 -10.82 -13.15
CA GLU A 91 -5.69 -11.06 -11.79
C GLU A 91 -4.30 -10.45 -11.57
N GLU A 92 -3.46 -10.43 -12.59
CA GLU A 92 -2.14 -9.79 -12.51
C GLU A 92 -2.24 -8.26 -12.40
N GLU A 93 -3.07 -7.62 -13.23
CA GLU A 93 -3.25 -6.17 -13.20
C GLU A 93 -3.79 -5.68 -11.86
N ILE A 94 -4.78 -6.37 -11.28
CA ILE A 94 -5.38 -5.95 -10.02
C ILE A 94 -4.41 -6.13 -8.83
N HIS A 95 -3.60 -7.18 -8.83
CA HIS A 95 -2.52 -7.33 -7.85
C HIS A 95 -1.43 -6.27 -8.05
N ALA A 96 -1.16 -5.86 -9.29
CA ALA A 96 -0.21 -4.79 -9.60
C ALA A 96 -0.71 -3.40 -9.12
N GLU A 97 -2.01 -3.13 -9.19
CA GLU A 97 -2.62 -1.91 -8.64
C GLU A 97 -2.39 -1.81 -7.12
N VAL A 98 -2.67 -2.88 -6.36
CA VAL A 98 -2.41 -2.90 -4.91
C VAL A 98 -0.93 -2.73 -4.60
N CYS A 99 -0.06 -3.54 -5.21
CA CYS A 99 1.38 -3.47 -4.96
C CYS A 99 1.96 -2.08 -5.29
N TYR A 100 1.43 -1.43 -6.33
CA TYR A 100 1.82 -0.07 -6.70
C TYR A 100 1.36 0.96 -5.66
N ALA A 101 0.13 0.85 -5.14
CA ALA A 101 -0.37 1.72 -4.10
C ALA A 101 0.46 1.61 -2.80
N GLU A 102 0.92 0.40 -2.46
CA GLU A 102 1.85 0.16 -1.35
C GLU A 102 3.22 0.80 -1.59
N CYS A 103 3.80 0.59 -2.77
CA CYS A 103 5.04 1.25 -3.17
C CYS A 103 4.93 2.77 -3.02
N LEU A 104 3.79 3.38 -3.37
CA LEU A 104 3.61 4.83 -3.23
C LEU A 104 3.66 5.29 -1.77
N LEU A 105 3.02 4.57 -0.85
CA LEU A 105 3.04 4.89 0.59
C LEU A 105 4.46 4.79 1.15
N GLN A 106 5.13 3.68 0.86
CA GLN A 106 6.49 3.42 1.32
C GLN A 106 7.49 4.43 0.75
N ARG A 107 7.37 4.77 -0.53
CA ARG A 107 8.17 5.87 -1.11
C ARG A 107 7.85 7.23 -0.50
N ALA A 108 6.61 7.47 -0.07
CA ALA A 108 6.26 8.71 0.63
C ALA A 108 6.97 8.76 1.99
N ALA A 109 6.93 7.67 2.76
CA ALA A 109 7.63 7.56 4.04
C ALA A 109 9.13 7.83 3.89
N LEU A 110 9.80 7.15 2.96
CA LEU A 110 11.22 7.39 2.65
C LEU A 110 11.51 8.83 2.20
N THR A 111 10.59 9.45 1.44
CA THR A 111 10.75 10.86 1.02
C THR A 111 10.75 11.80 2.23
N PHE A 112 9.91 11.54 3.23
CA PHE A 112 9.85 12.33 4.46
C PHE A 112 11.07 12.11 5.38
N LEU A 113 11.75 10.97 5.26
CA LEU A 113 12.98 10.67 6.00
C LEU A 113 14.24 11.25 5.34
N GLN A 114 14.26 11.40 4.02
CA GLN A 114 15.46 11.79 3.27
C GLN A 114 15.74 13.30 3.30
N ASP A 115 14.71 14.14 3.20
CA ASP A 115 14.86 15.59 3.03
C ASP A 115 13.69 16.35 3.66
N GLU A 116 13.99 17.28 4.57
CA GLU A 116 13.00 18.13 5.24
C GLU A 116 12.53 19.33 4.40
N ASN A 117 12.89 19.38 3.12
CA ASN A 117 12.54 20.51 2.26
C ASN A 117 11.08 20.42 1.76
N MET A 118 10.49 21.59 1.51
CA MET A 118 9.07 21.71 1.12
C MET A 118 8.74 20.99 -0.20
N VAL A 119 9.72 20.82 -1.10
CA VAL A 119 9.54 20.09 -2.36
C VAL A 119 9.37 18.60 -2.11
N SER A 120 10.20 18.01 -1.24
CA SER A 120 10.10 16.62 -0.80
C SER A 120 8.78 16.37 -0.07
N PHE A 121 8.36 17.31 0.80
CA PHE A 121 7.05 17.23 1.45
C PHE A 121 5.88 17.16 0.45
N ILE A 122 5.86 18.05 -0.55
CA ILE A 122 4.82 18.05 -1.60
C ILE A 122 4.86 16.75 -2.41
N LYS A 123 6.06 16.29 -2.81
CA LYS A 123 6.22 15.02 -3.54
C LYS A 123 5.72 13.82 -2.75
N GLY A 124 5.99 13.78 -1.45
CA GLY A 124 5.46 12.76 -0.54
C GLY A 124 3.93 12.81 -0.47
N GLY A 125 3.36 14.01 -0.26
CA GLY A 125 1.91 14.22 -0.20
C GLY A 125 1.18 13.78 -1.48
N ILE A 126 1.74 14.04 -2.67
CA ILE A 126 1.17 13.57 -3.94
C ILE A 126 1.15 12.04 -4.01
N LYS A 127 2.20 11.35 -3.53
CA LYS A 127 2.24 9.88 -3.50
C LYS A 127 1.17 9.30 -2.57
N VAL A 128 1.02 9.89 -1.38
CA VAL A 128 -0.02 9.51 -0.42
C VAL A 128 -1.41 9.67 -1.05
N ARG A 129 -1.67 10.79 -1.72
CA ARG A 129 -2.94 11.03 -2.42
C ARG A 129 -3.22 10.02 -3.52
N ASN A 130 -2.22 9.74 -4.36
CA ASN A 130 -2.38 8.77 -5.44
C ASN A 130 -2.66 7.37 -4.88
N SER A 131 -1.95 6.96 -3.81
CA SER A 131 -2.20 5.68 -3.14
C SER A 131 -3.62 5.61 -2.58
N TYR A 132 -4.06 6.65 -1.88
CA TYR A 132 -5.42 6.74 -1.32
C TYR A 132 -6.50 6.62 -2.41
N GLN A 133 -6.33 7.31 -3.54
CA GLN A 133 -7.27 7.22 -4.67
C GLN A 133 -7.33 5.80 -5.25
N THR A 134 -6.17 5.17 -5.47
CA THR A 134 -6.12 3.77 -5.93
C THR A 134 -6.83 2.83 -4.95
N TYR A 135 -6.61 2.96 -3.64
CA TYR A 135 -7.33 2.12 -2.67
C TYR A 135 -8.84 2.34 -2.66
N LYS A 136 -9.32 3.58 -2.83
CA LYS A 136 -10.77 3.83 -2.97
C LYS A 136 -11.38 3.17 -4.20
N GLU A 137 -10.69 3.20 -5.32
CA GLU A 137 -11.12 2.54 -6.56
C GLU A 137 -11.16 1.02 -6.38
N LEU A 138 -10.14 0.44 -5.73
CA LEU A 138 -10.06 -0.99 -5.46
C LEU A 138 -11.09 -1.46 -4.44
N ASP A 139 -11.38 -0.67 -3.39
CA ASP A 139 -12.46 -0.94 -2.43
C ASP A 139 -13.83 -0.98 -3.14
N SER A 140 -14.08 0.03 -3.98
CA SER A 140 -15.31 0.10 -4.80
C SER A 140 -15.44 -1.12 -5.75
N LEU A 141 -14.31 -1.61 -6.27
CA LEU A 141 -14.26 -2.81 -7.11
C LEU A 141 -14.55 -4.08 -6.31
N VAL A 142 -13.97 -4.25 -5.12
CA VAL A 142 -14.22 -5.41 -4.23
C VAL A 142 -15.70 -5.48 -3.83
N GLN A 143 -16.33 -4.33 -3.59
CA GLN A 143 -17.75 -4.24 -3.22
C GLN A 143 -18.71 -4.40 -4.42
N SER A 144 -18.20 -4.36 -5.66
CA SER A 144 -19.02 -4.48 -6.86
C SER A 144 -19.49 -5.92 -7.07
N SER A 145 -20.79 -6.10 -7.32
CA SER A 145 -21.36 -7.40 -7.67
C SER A 145 -20.87 -7.95 -9.02
N GLN A 146 -20.21 -7.12 -9.82
CA GLN A 146 -19.69 -7.48 -11.15
C GLN A 146 -18.26 -8.02 -11.10
N TYR A 147 -17.58 -7.94 -9.96
CA TYR A 147 -16.21 -8.41 -9.81
C TYR A 147 -16.18 -9.93 -9.57
N CYS A 148 -15.53 -10.65 -10.48
CA CYS A 148 -15.32 -12.09 -10.35
C CYS A 148 -14.07 -12.38 -9.51
N LYS A 149 -14.24 -13.14 -8.42
CA LYS A 149 -13.14 -13.53 -7.52
C LYS A 149 -12.31 -14.63 -8.18
N GLY A 150 -11.03 -14.34 -8.45
CA GLY A 150 -10.03 -15.32 -8.90
C GLY A 150 -9.48 -16.19 -7.75
N GLU A 151 -8.56 -17.09 -8.08
CA GLU A 151 -7.95 -18.03 -7.12
C GLU A 151 -7.15 -17.30 -6.03
N ASN A 152 -6.37 -16.27 -6.39
CA ASN A 152 -5.56 -15.50 -5.43
C ASN A 152 -6.29 -14.27 -4.87
N HIS A 153 -7.62 -14.19 -5.05
CA HIS A 153 -8.44 -13.10 -4.53
C HIS A 153 -8.20 -12.78 -3.04
N PRO A 154 -8.01 -13.75 -2.13
CA PRO A 154 -7.74 -13.44 -0.72
C PRO A 154 -6.48 -12.57 -0.50
N HIS A 155 -5.47 -12.67 -1.36
CA HIS A 155 -4.26 -11.84 -1.28
C HIS A 155 -4.48 -10.41 -1.78
N PHE A 156 -5.34 -10.25 -2.79
CA PHE A 156 -5.80 -8.94 -3.26
C PHE A 156 -6.69 -8.28 -2.21
N GLU A 157 -7.76 -8.97 -1.78
CA GLU A 157 -8.71 -8.46 -0.78
C GLU A 157 -8.01 -8.08 0.53
N GLY A 158 -7.08 -8.91 1.02
CA GLY A 158 -6.27 -8.60 2.19
C GLY A 158 -5.43 -7.33 2.04
N GLY A 159 -4.95 -7.02 0.83
CA GLY A 159 -4.23 -5.78 0.57
C GLY A 159 -5.11 -4.54 0.46
N VAL A 160 -6.29 -4.69 -0.12
CA VAL A 160 -7.31 -3.62 -0.09
C VAL A 160 -7.70 -3.31 1.35
N LYS A 161 -8.00 -4.34 2.15
CA LYS A 161 -8.32 -4.22 3.58
C LYS A 161 -7.22 -3.52 4.37
N LEU A 162 -5.96 -3.90 4.14
CA LEU A 162 -4.81 -3.23 4.76
C LEU A 162 -4.79 -1.73 4.44
N GLY A 163 -4.83 -1.37 3.15
CA GLY A 163 -4.71 0.03 2.73
C GLY A 163 -5.91 0.88 3.14
N VAL A 164 -7.12 0.41 2.86
CA VAL A 164 -8.38 1.09 3.23
C VAL A 164 -8.48 1.27 4.74
N GLY A 165 -8.16 0.20 5.47
CA GLY A 165 -8.13 0.20 6.92
C GLY A 165 -7.14 1.22 7.49
N ALA A 166 -5.89 1.19 7.00
CA ALA A 166 -4.83 2.11 7.42
C ALA A 166 -5.19 3.58 7.13
N PHE A 167 -5.70 3.88 5.94
CA PHE A 167 -6.08 5.25 5.58
C PHE A 167 -7.26 5.77 6.41
N ASN A 168 -8.33 4.98 6.53
CA ASN A 168 -9.50 5.39 7.28
C ASN A 168 -9.18 5.62 8.77
N LEU A 169 -8.41 4.70 9.36
CA LEU A 169 -7.98 4.82 10.74
C LEU A 169 -7.08 6.05 10.92
N THR A 170 -5.99 6.17 10.16
CA THR A 170 -5.03 7.27 10.31
C THR A 170 -5.69 8.63 10.11
N LEU A 171 -6.52 8.78 9.07
CA LEU A 171 -7.22 10.05 8.80
C LEU A 171 -8.21 10.40 9.91
N SER A 172 -8.90 9.40 10.49
CA SER A 172 -9.84 9.64 11.60
C SER A 172 -9.17 10.12 12.88
N MET A 173 -7.86 9.88 13.03
CA MET A 173 -7.06 10.30 14.18
C MET A 173 -6.41 11.67 14.00
N LEU A 174 -6.50 12.28 12.81
CA LEU A 174 -5.95 13.61 12.58
C LEU A 174 -6.79 14.68 13.32
N PRO A 175 -6.15 15.73 13.86
CA PRO A 175 -6.86 16.87 14.42
C PRO A 175 -7.87 17.46 13.42
N THR A 176 -9.06 17.82 13.90
CA THR A 176 -10.20 18.28 13.06
C THR A 176 -9.83 19.40 12.07
N ARG A 177 -8.90 20.29 12.44
CA ARG A 177 -8.42 21.37 11.55
C ARG A 177 -7.68 20.84 10.33
N ILE A 178 -6.83 19.83 10.53
CA ILE A 178 -6.06 19.19 9.45
C ILE A 178 -7.01 18.35 8.60
N LEU A 179 -7.89 17.58 9.25
CA LEU A 179 -8.86 16.74 8.55
C LEU A 179 -9.73 17.55 7.59
N ARG A 180 -10.30 18.69 8.01
CA ARG A 180 -11.11 19.56 7.13
C ARG A 180 -10.36 20.02 5.87
N LEU A 181 -9.05 20.28 5.98
CA LEU A 181 -8.22 20.67 4.83
C LEU A 181 -8.02 19.49 3.87
N LEU A 182 -7.82 18.29 4.41
CA LEU A 182 -7.66 17.08 3.61
C LEU A 182 -8.98 16.63 2.97
N GLU A 183 -10.10 16.81 3.66
CA GLU A 183 -11.46 16.56 3.17
C GLU A 183 -11.78 17.42 1.95
N PHE A 184 -11.37 18.68 1.95
CA PHE A 184 -11.50 19.55 0.79
C PHE A 184 -10.77 18.99 -0.46
N VAL A 185 -9.69 18.23 -0.26
CA VAL A 185 -8.90 17.60 -1.33
C VAL A 185 -9.39 16.18 -1.67
N GLY A 186 -10.40 15.68 -0.94
CA GLY A 186 -11.09 14.41 -1.19
C GLY A 186 -10.69 13.25 -0.27
N PHE A 187 -9.88 13.49 0.76
CA PHE A 187 -9.60 12.50 1.80
C PHE A 187 -10.75 12.41 2.79
N SER A 188 -11.00 11.25 3.35
CA SER A 188 -12.00 11.08 4.41
C SER A 188 -11.61 9.89 5.26
N GLY A 189 -11.78 10.00 6.57
CA GLY A 189 -11.49 8.92 7.50
C GLY A 189 -12.74 8.51 8.28
N ASN A 190 -13.00 7.22 8.35
CA ASN A 190 -13.99 6.62 9.24
C ASN A 190 -13.30 5.61 10.14
N LYS A 191 -13.20 5.92 11.45
CA LYS A 191 -12.49 5.10 12.42
C LYS A 191 -13.03 3.67 12.49
N ASP A 192 -14.34 3.52 12.63
CA ASP A 192 -14.99 2.22 12.82
C ASP A 192 -14.85 1.34 11.56
N TYR A 193 -15.01 1.95 10.39
CA TYR A 193 -14.76 1.25 9.13
C TYR A 193 -13.29 0.87 8.97
N GLY A 194 -12.38 1.76 9.35
CA GLY A 194 -10.93 1.50 9.32
C GLY A 194 -10.54 0.30 10.19
N LEU A 195 -11.06 0.23 11.42
CA LEU A 195 -10.83 -0.89 12.33
C LEU A 195 -11.43 -2.19 11.80
N LEU A 196 -12.68 -2.15 11.32
CA LEU A 196 -13.34 -3.32 10.73
C LEU A 196 -12.52 -3.91 9.56
N GLN A 197 -12.05 -3.07 8.64
CA GLN A 197 -11.24 -3.53 7.51
C GLN A 197 -9.92 -4.16 7.96
N LEU A 198 -9.24 -3.57 8.96
CA LEU A 198 -8.02 -4.14 9.52
C LEU A 198 -8.26 -5.46 10.25
N GLU A 199 -9.33 -5.57 11.04
CA GLU A 199 -9.71 -6.80 11.75
C GLU A 199 -10.02 -7.94 10.78
N GLU A 200 -10.83 -7.66 9.75
CA GLU A 200 -11.12 -8.63 8.69
C GLU A 200 -9.84 -9.02 7.94
N GLY A 201 -8.99 -8.05 7.61
CA GLY A 201 -7.71 -8.30 6.94
C GLY A 201 -6.76 -9.14 7.78
N ALA A 202 -6.72 -8.92 9.10
CA ALA A 202 -5.94 -9.68 10.06
C ALA A 202 -6.44 -11.13 10.21
N SER A 203 -7.76 -11.34 10.17
CA SER A 203 -8.37 -12.69 10.24
C SER A 203 -8.23 -13.51 8.96
N GLY A 204 -7.92 -12.86 7.83
CA GLY A 204 -7.79 -13.51 6.53
C GLY A 204 -6.51 -14.34 6.35
N HIS A 205 -6.48 -15.14 5.29
CA HIS A 205 -5.30 -15.88 4.85
C HIS A 205 -4.55 -15.13 3.75
N SER A 206 -4.12 -13.91 4.06
CA SER A 206 -3.29 -13.10 3.15
C SER A 206 -1.90 -12.90 3.71
N PHE A 207 -0.90 -12.70 2.85
CA PHE A 207 0.44 -12.35 3.35
C PHE A 207 0.45 -10.99 4.07
N ARG A 208 -0.54 -10.12 3.79
CA ARG A 208 -0.70 -8.80 4.40
C ARG A 208 -1.42 -8.83 5.74
N SER A 209 -1.97 -9.98 6.12
CA SER A 209 -2.71 -10.14 7.38
C SER A 209 -1.82 -9.81 8.59
N VAL A 210 -0.53 -10.12 8.54
CA VAL A 210 0.42 -9.71 9.59
C VAL A 210 0.55 -8.19 9.69
N LEU A 211 0.52 -7.46 8.58
CA LEU A 211 0.62 -6.00 8.59
C LEU A 211 -0.64 -5.38 9.17
N CYS A 212 -1.81 -5.96 8.90
CA CYS A 212 -3.06 -5.57 9.57
C CYS A 212 -2.96 -5.79 11.09
N VAL A 213 -2.45 -6.95 11.54
CA VAL A 213 -2.22 -7.22 12.96
C VAL A 213 -1.27 -6.19 13.57
N MET A 214 -0.15 -5.87 12.90
CA MET A 214 0.81 -4.89 13.41
C MET A 214 0.21 -3.48 13.52
N LEU A 215 -0.62 -3.05 12.56
CA LEU A 215 -1.32 -1.76 12.62
C LEU A 215 -2.36 -1.72 13.74
N LEU A 216 -3.12 -2.79 13.94
CA LEU A 216 -4.07 -2.91 15.06
C LEU A 216 -3.35 -2.86 16.40
N LEU A 217 -2.24 -3.60 16.54
CA LEU A 217 -1.40 -3.56 17.74
C LEU A 217 -0.89 -2.15 18.00
N CYS A 218 -0.31 -1.49 16.98
CA CYS A 218 0.15 -0.10 17.09
C CYS A 218 -0.98 0.85 17.54
N TYR A 219 -2.17 0.70 16.96
CA TYR A 219 -3.33 1.50 17.33
C TYR A 219 -3.77 1.30 18.79
N HIS A 220 -3.95 0.05 19.21
CA HIS A 220 -4.47 -0.28 20.54
C HIS A 220 -3.45 -0.10 21.66
N THR A 221 -2.15 -0.19 21.39
CA THR A 221 -1.10 -0.11 22.41
C THR A 221 -0.41 1.24 22.48
N PHE A 222 -0.36 1.99 21.37
CA PHE A 222 0.38 3.24 21.30
C PHE A 222 -0.52 4.40 20.92
N LEU A 223 -1.15 4.37 19.74
CA LEU A 223 -1.83 5.55 19.20
C LEU A 223 -3.03 5.98 20.04
N THR A 224 -3.80 5.04 20.63
CA THR A 224 -4.96 5.38 21.50
C THR A 224 -4.53 6.03 22.81
N PHE A 225 -3.29 5.83 23.26
CA PHE A 225 -2.77 6.43 24.50
C PHE A 225 -2.07 7.76 24.27
N VAL A 226 -1.47 7.94 23.09
CA VAL A 226 -0.65 9.11 22.75
C VAL A 226 -1.47 10.23 22.09
N LEU A 227 -2.48 9.88 21.29
CA LEU A 227 -3.33 10.80 20.52
C LEU A 227 -4.74 10.88 21.11
#